data_AF-A0AAE3KUV1-F1
#
_entry.id   AF-A0AAE3KUV1-F1
#
_cell.length_a   1.000
_cell.length_b   1.000
_cell.length_c   1.000
_cell.angle_alpha   90.00
_cell.angle_beta   90.00
_cell.angle_gamma   90.00
#
_symmetry.space_group_name_H-M   'P 1'
#
loop_
_entity.id
_entity.type
_entity.pdbx_description
1 polymer ?
#
loop_
_entity_poly.entity_id
_entity_poly.type
_entity_poly.pdbx_seq_one_letter_code
_entity_poly.pdbx_strand_id
1 'polypeptide(L)'
;MFNIWKVDWKMSKRTISFILSFIWIGLGTLMQISSYPRHNFLNFDYNSLIFNSLYFITFPSNILVFVLLFAEKLENIYLVLIGLQSIKIFIYWWIIYQILNRKK
;
A
#
# COMPACT_ATOMS: atom_id res chain seq x y z
N MET A 1 40.53 -7.37 17.52
CA MET A 1 39.88 -6.35 16.65
C MET A 1 38.71 -7.04 15.96
N PHE A 2 37.48 -6.80 16.43
CA PHE A 2 36.28 -7.48 15.94
C PHE A 2 35.92 -7.01 14.54
N ASN A 3 35.82 -7.95 13.59
CA ASN A 3 35.46 -7.69 12.20
C ASN A 3 33.93 -7.68 12.06
N ILE A 4 33.31 -6.53 12.34
CA ILE A 4 31.84 -6.35 12.46
C ILE A 4 31.18 -6.01 11.10
N TRP A 5 31.94 -5.91 10.01
CA TRP A 5 31.47 -5.23 8.77
C TRP A 5 31.01 -6.14 7.62
N LYS A 6 30.63 -7.39 7.87
CA LYS A 6 29.97 -8.21 6.85
C LYS A 6 28.63 -8.75 7.32
N VAL A 7 27.64 -7.86 7.41
CA VAL A 7 26.23 -8.28 7.45
C VAL A 7 25.81 -8.52 6.00
N ASP A 8 25.85 -9.78 5.56
CA ASP A 8 25.36 -10.20 4.26
C ASP A 8 23.82 -10.24 4.33
N TRP A 9 23.16 -9.11 4.06
CA TRP A 9 21.70 -8.99 4.05
C TRP A 9 21.10 -9.68 2.81
N LYS A 10 21.28 -11.01 2.68
CA LYS A 10 20.55 -11.79 1.70
C LYS A 10 19.10 -11.96 2.16
N MET A 11 18.29 -10.95 1.91
CA MET A 11 16.84 -11.05 2.10
C MET A 11 16.28 -12.13 1.17
N SER A 12 15.47 -13.03 1.74
CA SER A 12 14.78 -14.04 0.96
C SER A 12 13.81 -13.40 -0.03
N LYS A 13 13.56 -14.04 -1.19
CA LYS A 13 12.55 -13.56 -2.15
C LYS A 13 11.17 -13.38 -1.51
N ARG A 14 10.83 -14.20 -0.50
CA ARG A 14 9.61 -14.07 0.30
C ARG A 14 9.57 -12.75 1.05
N THR A 15 10.66 -12.42 1.75
CA THR A 15 10.81 -11.17 2.50
C THR A 15 10.72 -9.95 1.56
N ILE A 16 11.43 -10.00 0.43
CA ILE A 16 11.40 -8.91 -0.57
C ILE A 16 9.98 -8.72 -1.11
N SER A 17 9.30 -9.81 -1.51
CA SER A 17 7.93 -9.72 -2.01
C SER A 17 6.98 -9.12 -0.98
N PHE A 18 7.12 -9.50 0.29
CA PHE A 18 6.26 -8.98 1.36
C PHE A 18 6.48 -7.49 1.58
N ILE A 19 7.75 -7.04 1.65
CA ILE A 19 8.09 -5.63 1.82
C ILE A 19 7.54 -4.79 0.65
N LEU A 20 7.71 -5.26 -0.59
CA LEU A 20 7.19 -4.54 -1.77
C LEU A 20 5.66 -4.42 -1.72
N SER A 21 4.95 -5.49 -1.36
CA SER A 21 3.49 -5.45 -1.19
C SER A 21 3.06 -4.53 -0.06
N PHE A 22 3.78 -4.56 1.06
CA PHE A 22 3.50 -3.69 2.20
C PHE A 22 3.68 -2.21 1.84
N ILE A 23 4.78 -1.85 1.16
CA ILE A 23 5.00 -0.47 0.70
C ILE A 23 3.91 -0.05 -0.28
N TRP A 24 3.59 -0.89 -1.27
CA TRP A 24 2.57 -0.59 -2.29
C TRP A 24 1.20 -0.33 -1.67
N ILE A 25 0.78 -1.19 -0.74
CA ILE A 25 -0.50 -1.05 -0.05
C ILE A 25 -0.48 0.09 0.97
N GLY A 26 0.64 0.30 1.67
CA GLY A 26 0.82 1.42 2.59
C GLY A 26 0.66 2.76 1.89
N LEU A 27 1.28 2.96 0.72
CA LEU A 27 1.13 4.16 -0.10
C LEU A 27 -0.33 4.38 -0.53
N GLY A 28 -1.00 3.32 -0.99
CA GLY A 28 -2.41 3.40 -1.35
C GLY A 28 -3.33 3.73 -0.18
N THR A 29 -3.02 3.21 1.01
CA THR A 29 -3.79 3.46 2.24
C THR A 29 -3.61 4.90 2.73
N LEU A 30 -2.38 5.41 2.73
CA LEU A 30 -2.10 6.81 3.07
C LEU A 30 -2.89 7.75 2.17
N MET A 31 -2.86 7.51 0.87
CA MET A 31 -3.59 8.31 -0.12
C MET A 31 -5.12 8.26 0.08
N GLN A 32 -5.68 7.10 0.43
CA GLN A 32 -7.11 6.98 0.75
C GLN A 32 -7.50 7.75 2.02
N ILE A 33 -6.69 7.65 3.07
CA ILE A 33 -6.93 8.37 4.32
C ILE A 33 -6.86 9.88 4.08
N SER A 34 -5.86 10.33 3.33
CA SER A 34 -5.71 11.74 2.94
C SER A 34 -6.82 12.25 2.02
N SER A 35 -7.57 11.36 1.37
CA SER A 35 -8.76 11.73 0.59
C SER A 35 -9.92 12.18 1.48
N TYR A 36 -9.88 11.88 2.80
CA TYR A 36 -10.88 12.37 3.73
C TYR A 36 -10.60 13.83 4.10
N PRO A 37 -11.53 14.77 3.85
CA PRO A 37 -11.34 16.19 4.17
C PRO A 37 -11.12 16.46 5.66
N ARG A 38 -11.56 15.54 6.54
CA ARG A 38 -11.28 15.60 7.99
C ARG A 38 -9.87 15.16 8.38
N HIS A 39 -9.11 14.53 7.48
CA HIS A 39 -7.81 13.92 7.78
C HIS A 39 -6.76 14.46 6.83
N ASN A 40 -6.56 15.78 6.85
CA ASN A 40 -5.50 16.43 6.12
C ASN A 40 -4.14 16.16 6.83
N PHE A 41 -3.49 15.06 6.48
CA PHE A 41 -2.19 14.70 7.04
C PHE A 41 -1.09 15.50 6.33
N LEU A 42 -0.33 16.33 7.06
CA LEU A 42 0.87 17.03 6.55
C LEU A 42 0.65 17.91 5.30
N ASN A 43 -0.52 18.54 5.14
CA ASN A 43 -0.93 19.26 3.91
C ASN A 43 -0.93 18.39 2.65
N PHE A 44 -0.97 17.06 2.81
CA PHE A 44 -1.18 16.12 1.73
C PHE A 44 -2.68 16.07 1.44
N ASP A 45 -3.17 17.10 0.76
CA ASP A 45 -4.55 17.22 0.32
C ASP A 45 -4.70 16.81 -1.15
N TYR A 46 -5.95 16.74 -1.61
CA TYR A 46 -6.33 16.47 -2.99
C TYR A 46 -5.81 17.49 -4.00
N ASN A 47 -5.38 18.68 -3.55
CA ASN A 47 -4.80 19.71 -4.42
C ASN A 47 -3.30 19.51 -4.63
N SER A 48 -2.64 18.71 -3.78
CA SER A 48 -1.20 18.48 -3.90
C SER A 48 -0.87 17.64 -5.15
N LEU A 49 0.17 18.06 -5.88
CA LEU A 49 0.64 17.37 -7.08
C LEU A 49 1.08 15.93 -6.77
N ILE A 50 1.62 15.72 -5.56
CA ILE A 50 2.06 14.41 -5.07
C ILE A 50 0.85 13.50 -4.82
N PHE A 51 -0.25 14.01 -4.25
CA PHE A 51 -1.50 13.27 -4.12
C PHE A 51 -2.04 12.84 -5.47
N ASN A 52 -2.14 13.75 -6.43
CA ASN A 52 -2.65 13.43 -7.76
C ASN A 52 -1.78 12.38 -8.46
N SER A 53 -0.45 12.47 -8.32
CA SER A 53 0.48 11.50 -8.90
C SER A 53 0.29 10.10 -8.28
N LEU A 54 0.26 10.03 -6.94
CA LEU A 54 -0.04 8.79 -6.22
C LEU A 54 -1.44 8.27 -6.52
N TYR A 55 -2.38 9.17 -6.80
CA TYR A 55 -3.72 8.81 -7.22
C TYR A 55 -3.71 8.02 -8.50
N PHE A 56 -3.15 8.57 -9.58
CA PHE A 56 -3.11 7.85 -10.84
C PHE A 56 -2.35 6.52 -10.77
N ILE A 57 -1.23 6.48 -10.02
CA ILE A 57 -0.40 5.28 -9.88
C ILE A 57 -1.13 4.17 -9.11
N THR A 58 -1.86 4.53 -8.05
CA THR A 58 -2.50 3.55 -7.16
C THR A 58 -4.00 3.39 -7.41
N PHE A 59 -4.58 4.17 -8.33
CA PHE A 59 -6.02 4.13 -8.63
C PHE A 59 -6.50 2.73 -9.04
N PRO A 60 -5.84 1.99 -9.95
CA PRO A 60 -6.31 0.65 -10.35
C PRO A 60 -6.39 -0.32 -9.17
N SER A 61 -5.47 -0.23 -8.22
CA SER A 61 -5.44 -1.09 -7.04
C SER A 61 -6.43 -0.64 -5.96
N ASN A 62 -6.93 0.59 -6.04
CA ASN A 62 -7.73 1.24 -5.00
C ASN A 62 -9.14 1.65 -5.41
N ILE A 63 -9.52 1.45 -6.67
CA ILE A 63 -10.83 1.86 -7.20
C ILE A 63 -12.02 1.34 -6.38
N LEU A 64 -11.99 0.08 -5.95
CA LEU A 64 -13.02 -0.52 -5.10
C LEU A 64 -13.16 0.19 -3.76
N VAL A 65 -12.04 0.61 -3.19
CA VAL A 65 -12.05 1.33 -1.93
C VAL A 65 -12.60 2.73 -2.16
N PHE A 66 -12.18 3.43 -3.23
CA PHE A 66 -12.76 4.73 -3.58
C PHE A 66 -14.27 4.69 -3.77
N VAL A 67 -14.79 3.69 -4.48
CA VAL A 67 -16.24 3.53 -4.66
C VAL A 67 -16.94 3.35 -3.31
N LEU A 68 -16.38 2.55 -2.39
CA LEU A 68 -16.93 2.36 -1.05
C LEU A 68 -16.84 3.63 -0.18
N LEU A 69 -15.76 4.41 -0.32
CA LEU A 69 -15.56 5.68 0.36
C LEU A 69 -16.60 6.72 -0.09
N PHE A 70 -16.81 6.85 -1.40
CA PHE A 70 -17.77 7.80 -1.98
C PHE A 70 -19.24 7.40 -1.80
N ALA A 71 -19.51 6.13 -1.49
CA ALA A 71 -20.87 5.64 -1.32
C ALA A 71 -21.54 6.06 0.00
N GLU A 72 -20.88 6.83 0.88
CA GLU A 72 -21.38 7.45 2.13
C GLU A 72 -22.25 6.55 3.06
N LYS A 73 -22.15 5.22 2.95
CA LYS A 73 -23.10 4.28 3.59
C LYS A 73 -22.49 3.38 4.67
N LEU A 74 -21.28 3.66 5.12
CA LEU A 74 -20.55 2.78 6.03
C LEU A 74 -20.20 3.49 7.34
N GLU A 75 -21.01 3.22 8.38
CA GLU A 75 -20.76 3.64 9.76
C GLU A 75 -19.39 3.16 10.28
N ASN A 76 -18.85 2.07 9.73
CA ASN A 76 -17.60 1.43 10.14
C ASN A 76 -16.54 1.42 9.04
N ILE A 77 -16.35 2.54 8.35
CA ILE A 77 -15.47 2.60 7.18
C ILE A 77 -14.00 2.20 7.47
N TYR A 78 -13.49 2.49 8.66
CA TYR A 78 -12.12 2.13 9.06
C TYR A 78 -11.92 0.61 9.17
N LEU A 79 -12.90 -0.13 9.69
CA LEU A 79 -12.81 -1.60 9.77
C LEU A 79 -12.82 -2.24 8.38
N VAL A 80 -13.67 -1.70 7.49
CA VAL A 80 -13.72 -2.15 6.08
C VAL A 80 -12.42 -1.81 5.36
N LEU A 81 -11.85 -0.62 5.59
CA LEU A 81 -10.55 -0.25 5.06
C LEU A 81 -9.46 -1.22 5.53
N ILE A 82 -9.35 -1.47 6.84
CA ILE A 82 -8.33 -2.39 7.39
C ILE A 82 -8.49 -3.81 6.81
N GLY A 83 -9.73 -4.31 6.73
CA GLY A 83 -10.02 -5.62 6.14
C GLY A 83 -9.62 -5.72 4.68
N LEU A 84 -10.02 -4.74 3.86
CA LEU A 84 -9.71 -4.69 2.43
C LEU A 84 -8.20 -4.55 2.19
N GLN A 85 -7.51 -3.72 2.96
CA GLN A 85 -6.07 -3.54 2.82
C GLN A 85 -5.29 -4.79 3.24
N SER A 86 -5.75 -5.50 4.27
CA SER A 86 -5.16 -6.78 4.67
C SER A 86 -5.27 -7.81 3.54
N ILE A 87 -6.46 -7.96 2.95
CA ILE A 87 -6.67 -8.87 1.81
C ILE A 87 -5.78 -8.50 0.63
N LYS A 88 -5.69 -7.20 0.30
CA LYS A 88 -4.83 -6.72 -0.79
C LYS A 88 -3.36 -7.02 -0.53
N ILE A 89 -2.86 -6.85 0.70
CA ILE A 89 -1.46 -7.19 1.05
C ILE A 89 -1.19 -8.66 0.70
N PHE A 90 -2.08 -9.58 1.08
CA PHE A 90 -1.90 -11.00 0.75
C PHE A 90 -1.93 -11.28 -0.75
N ILE A 91 -2.85 -10.66 -1.48
CA ILE A 91 -2.96 -10.82 -2.95
C ILE A 91 -1.68 -10.32 -3.65
N TYR A 92 -1.25 -9.10 -3.33
CA TYR A 92 -0.03 -8.53 -3.93
C TYR A 92 1.21 -9.32 -3.52
N TRP A 93 1.28 -9.79 -2.27
CA TRP A 93 2.41 -10.59 -1.81
C TRP A 93 2.53 -11.88 -2.61
N TRP A 94 1.41 -12.56 -2.82
CA TRP A 94 1.36 -13.76 -3.65
C TRP A 94 1.79 -13.47 -5.10
N ILE A 95 1.23 -12.43 -5.73
CA ILE A 95 1.55 -12.06 -7.12
C ILE A 95 3.05 -11.72 -7.27
N ILE A 96 3.58 -10.84 -6.42
CA ILE A 96 4.98 -10.43 -6.48
C ILE A 96 5.90 -11.62 -6.20
N TYR A 97 5.56 -12.46 -5.22
CA TYR A 97 6.32 -13.67 -4.94
C TYR A 97 6.41 -14.59 -6.16
N GLN A 98 5.29 -14.82 -6.84
CA GLN A 98 5.25 -15.63 -8.06
C GLN A 98 6.09 -15.01 -9.19
N ILE A 99 6.03 -13.68 -9.37
CA ILE A 99 6.83 -12.97 -10.36
C ILE A 99 8.34 -13.13 -10.05
N LEU A 100 8.76 -12.94 -8.80
CA LEU A 100 10.16 -13.10 -8.38
C LEU A 100 10.65 -14.54 -8.46
N ASN A 101 9.74 -15.51 -8.36
CA ASN A 101 10.07 -16.93 -8.39
C ASN A 101 9.96 -17.57 -9.78
N ARG A 102 9.36 -16.87 -10.76
CA ARG A 102 9.49 -17.25 -12.18
C ARG A 102 10.96 -17.20 -12.55
N LYS A 103 11.58 -18.36 -12.71
CA LYS A 103 12.85 -18.50 -13.42
C LYS A 103 12.57 -18.17 -14.89
N LYS A 104 13.33 -17.24 -15.46
CA LYS A 104 13.52 -17.21 -16.92
C LYS A 104 14.30 -18.44 -17.33
#